data_AF-A0A9N9FBJ5-F1
#
_entry.id   AF-A0A9N9FBJ5-F1
#
_cell.length_a   1.000
_cell.length_b   1.000
_cell.length_c   1.000
_cell.angle_alpha   90.00
_cell.angle_beta   90.00
_cell.angle_gamma   90.00
#
_symmetry.space_group_name_H-M   'P 1'
#
loop_
_entity.id
_entity.type
_entity.pdbx_description
1 polymer ?
#
loop_
_entity_poly.entity_id
_entity_poly.type
_entity_poly.pdbx_seq_one_letter_code
_entity_poly.pdbx_strand_id
1 'polypeptide(L)'
;MFHLSPHPTITSSSHYPNHYSSTSIISTPLSSSLPAYSSSPLSVSIQHPSSTSGYLQTNSRFWEFYIDGLVTYVRYGNVNGLKYKERATQIQVHATVEDANAFIKKLIAEKLKNGFEGWINR
;
A
#
# COMPACT_ATOMS: atom_id res chain seq x y z
N MET A 1 43.81 30.08 -24.83
CA MET A 1 44.29 30.33 -23.46
C MET A 1 43.24 29.75 -22.53
N PHE A 2 43.49 28.56 -21.99
CA PHE A 2 42.56 27.83 -21.13
C PHE A 2 42.79 28.27 -19.68
N HIS A 3 41.75 28.72 -18.99
CA HIS A 3 41.79 28.90 -17.54
C HIS A 3 41.05 27.75 -16.86
N LEU A 4 41.75 27.10 -15.94
CA LEU A 4 41.35 25.93 -15.16
C LEU A 4 40.53 26.33 -13.93
N SER A 5 39.46 25.55 -13.70
CA SER A 5 38.71 25.10 -12.50
C SER A 5 38.82 25.82 -11.13
N PRO A 6 37.77 25.72 -10.28
CA PRO A 6 37.61 24.55 -9.41
C PRO A 6 36.17 23.97 -9.29
N HIS A 7 36.12 22.68 -8.96
CA HIS A 7 34.98 21.83 -8.58
C HIS A 7 35.03 21.62 -7.04
N PRO A 8 34.11 20.89 -6.37
CA PRO A 8 32.65 20.97 -6.28
C PRO A 8 32.15 21.41 -4.89
N THR A 9 30.90 21.90 -4.79
CA THR A 9 30.21 22.03 -3.49
C THR A 9 29.28 20.83 -3.28
N ILE A 10 29.68 19.96 -2.35
CA ILE A 10 28.86 18.88 -1.78
C ILE A 10 27.93 19.52 -0.74
N THR A 11 26.62 19.38 -0.88
CA THR A 11 25.69 19.73 0.22
C THR A 11 24.63 18.66 0.41
N SER A 12 24.83 17.94 1.51
CA SER A 12 23.87 17.40 2.48
C SER A 12 22.80 16.39 2.05
N SER A 13 23.13 15.14 2.40
CA SER A 13 22.28 14.03 2.85
C SER A 13 21.03 14.47 3.63
N SER A 14 19.86 14.01 3.18
CA SER A 14 18.62 14.04 3.96
C SER A 14 18.52 12.76 4.78
N HIS A 15 18.70 12.94 6.08
CA HIS A 15 18.65 11.97 7.15
C HIS A 15 17.26 11.30 7.25
N TYR A 16 17.24 9.97 7.31
CA TYR A 16 16.12 9.18 7.85
C TYR A 16 16.27 9.07 9.37
N PRO A 17 15.29 9.48 10.18
CA PRO A 17 15.28 9.10 11.58
C PRO A 17 14.57 7.74 11.75
N ASN A 18 15.38 6.68 11.79
CA ASN A 18 15.03 5.40 12.40
C ASN A 18 15.11 5.60 13.93
N HIS A 19 13.97 5.75 14.60
CA HIS A 19 13.92 5.66 16.07
C HIS A 19 13.46 4.26 16.48
N TYR A 20 14.40 3.32 16.53
CA TYR A 20 14.29 2.16 17.40
C TYR A 20 14.73 2.58 18.79
N SER A 21 13.78 2.96 19.64
CA SER A 21 14.04 3.13 21.06
C SER A 21 14.23 1.77 21.71
N SER A 22 15.49 1.39 21.94
CA SER A 22 15.86 0.39 22.95
C SER A 22 15.60 0.98 24.33
N THR A 23 14.59 0.47 25.03
CA THR A 23 14.42 0.73 26.46
C THR A 23 14.78 -0.51 27.25
N SER A 24 15.77 -0.28 28.11
CA SER A 24 16.37 -1.18 29.07
C SER A 24 15.36 -1.89 29.95
N ILE A 25 15.56 -3.20 30.08
CA ILE A 25 15.06 -4.06 31.14
C ILE A 25 15.38 -3.47 32.53
N ILE A 26 14.34 -3.08 33.26
CA ILE A 26 14.36 -2.92 34.72
C ILE A 26 13.32 -3.88 35.27
N SER A 27 13.80 -4.94 35.92
CA SER A 27 12.99 -5.85 36.71
C SER A 27 12.74 -5.23 38.09
N THR A 28 11.47 -5.08 38.46
CA THR A 28 11.05 -5.03 39.86
C THR A 28 9.71 -5.76 40.01
N PRO A 29 9.59 -6.73 40.93
CA PRO A 29 8.36 -7.46 41.17
C PRO A 29 7.47 -6.69 42.15
N LEU A 30 6.21 -6.46 41.79
CA LEU A 30 5.19 -6.10 42.77
C LEU A 30 3.88 -6.79 42.42
N SER A 31 3.57 -7.82 43.19
CA SER A 31 2.25 -8.43 43.27
C SER A 31 1.23 -7.38 43.63
N SER A 32 0.30 -7.15 42.72
CA SER A 32 -1.06 -6.74 43.06
C SER A 32 -2.00 -7.44 42.09
N SER A 33 -2.67 -8.45 42.61
CA SER A 33 -3.70 -9.26 41.96
C SER A 33 -4.77 -8.36 41.34
N LEU A 34 -4.75 -8.24 40.01
CA LEU A 34 -5.88 -7.77 39.23
C LEU A 34 -6.70 -8.99 38.79
N PRO A 35 -8.04 -8.96 38.87
CA PRO A 35 -8.85 -10.04 38.32
C PRO A 35 -8.52 -10.16 36.83
N ALA A 36 -8.14 -11.37 36.41
CA ALA A 36 -7.96 -11.71 35.01
C ALA A 36 -9.29 -11.51 34.28
N TYR A 37 -9.53 -10.30 33.78
CA TYR A 37 -10.39 -10.11 32.64
C TYR A 37 -9.71 -10.81 31.48
N SER A 38 -10.12 -12.07 31.28
CA SER A 38 -9.92 -12.80 30.04
C SER A 38 -10.70 -12.07 28.94
N SER A 39 -10.21 -10.91 28.54
CA SER A 39 -10.57 -10.27 27.30
C SER A 39 -9.88 -11.08 26.22
N SER A 40 -10.45 -12.24 25.90
CA SER A 40 -10.23 -12.85 24.59
C SER A 40 -10.41 -11.71 23.60
N PRO A 41 -9.40 -11.33 22.80
CA PRO A 41 -9.64 -10.37 21.75
C PRO A 41 -10.74 -10.99 20.91
N LEU A 42 -11.94 -10.41 21.00
CA LEU A 42 -13.01 -10.70 20.07
C LEU A 42 -12.36 -10.42 18.73
N SER A 43 -12.00 -11.49 18.01
CA SER A 43 -11.67 -11.41 16.61
C SER A 43 -12.95 -10.97 15.95
N VAL A 44 -13.20 -9.65 15.97
CA VAL A 44 -14.27 -9.02 15.24
C VAL A 44 -13.92 -9.33 13.79
N SER A 45 -14.52 -10.39 13.27
CA SER A 45 -14.60 -10.60 11.84
C SER A 45 -15.50 -9.48 11.35
N ILE A 46 -14.92 -8.29 11.19
CA ILE A 46 -15.56 -7.19 10.49
C ILE A 46 -15.74 -7.76 9.09
N GLN A 47 -16.96 -8.21 8.78
CA GLN A 47 -17.34 -8.48 7.41
C GLN A 47 -17.20 -7.14 6.71
N HIS A 48 -16.03 -6.89 6.12
CA HIS A 48 -15.86 -5.77 5.22
C HIS A 48 -16.91 -5.96 4.11
N PRO A 49 -17.74 -4.94 3.83
CA PRO A 49 -18.70 -5.03 2.75
C PRO A 49 -17.91 -5.40 1.49
N SER A 50 -18.36 -6.47 0.82
CA SER A 50 -17.75 -7.14 -0.33
C SER A 50 -16.65 -6.30 -1.00
N SER A 51 -15.40 -6.56 -0.59
CA SER A 51 -14.22 -5.87 -1.10
C SER A 51 -14.07 -6.16 -2.60
N THR A 52 -14.40 -5.17 -3.43
CA THR A 52 -14.18 -5.29 -4.87
C THR A 52 -12.67 -5.34 -5.12
N SER A 53 -12.23 -6.35 -5.86
CA SER A 53 -10.83 -6.55 -6.22
C SER A 53 -10.70 -7.07 -7.64
N GLY A 54 -9.52 -6.96 -8.21
CA GLY A 54 -9.31 -7.52 -9.53
C GLY A 54 -7.89 -7.34 -10.03
N TYR A 55 -7.65 -8.00 -11.15
CA TYR A 55 -6.38 -7.99 -11.82
C TYR A 55 -6.61 -7.98 -13.32
N LEU A 56 -6.00 -7.01 -13.98
CA LEU A 56 -6.04 -6.80 -15.41
C LEU A 56 -4.61 -6.76 -15.95
N GLN A 57 -4.37 -7.33 -17.12
CA GLN A 57 -3.06 -7.35 -17.74
C GLN A 57 -3.11 -7.26 -19.26
N THR A 58 -1.96 -6.94 -19.84
CA THR A 58 -1.65 -7.12 -21.25
C THR A 58 -0.40 -8.00 -21.35
N ASN A 59 0.11 -8.23 -22.57
CA ASN A 59 1.35 -8.98 -22.78
C ASN A 59 2.59 -8.40 -22.05
N SER A 60 2.56 -7.12 -21.66
CA SER A 60 3.73 -6.45 -21.09
C SER A 60 3.46 -5.66 -19.81
N ARG A 61 2.20 -5.55 -19.36
CA ARG A 61 1.80 -4.70 -18.23
C ARG A 61 0.76 -5.40 -17.38
N PHE A 62 0.77 -5.09 -16.08
CA PHE A 62 -0.28 -5.50 -15.17
C PHE A 62 -0.83 -4.30 -14.41
N TRP A 63 -2.06 -4.46 -13.96
CA TRP A 63 -2.80 -3.52 -13.15
C TRP A 63 -3.70 -4.29 -12.19
N GLU A 64 -3.46 -4.14 -10.91
CA GLU A 64 -4.16 -4.81 -9.82
C GLU A 64 -4.82 -3.77 -8.94
N PHE A 65 -5.98 -4.10 -8.39
CA PHE A 65 -6.70 -3.20 -7.51
C PHE A 65 -7.48 -3.95 -6.45
N TYR A 66 -7.68 -3.28 -5.32
CA TYR A 66 -8.65 -3.69 -4.32
C TYR A 66 -9.23 -2.48 -3.58
N ILE A 67 -10.46 -2.63 -3.10
CA ILE A 67 -11.17 -1.63 -2.30
C ILE A 67 -11.32 -2.18 -0.88
N ASP A 68 -10.91 -1.36 0.08
CA ASP A 68 -11.10 -1.62 1.50
C ASP A 68 -11.87 -0.46 2.13
N GLY A 69 -13.20 -0.58 2.15
CA GLY A 69 -14.11 0.48 2.60
C GLY A 69 -13.94 1.77 1.79
N LEU A 70 -13.35 2.78 2.41
CA LEU A 70 -13.10 4.11 1.83
C LEU A 70 -11.76 4.22 1.09
N VAL A 71 -10.93 3.18 1.13
CA VAL A 71 -9.58 3.22 0.59
C VAL A 71 -9.49 2.36 -0.66
N THR A 72 -8.93 2.91 -1.72
CA THR A 72 -8.61 2.18 -2.95
C THR A 72 -7.11 2.00 -3.06
N TYR A 73 -6.72 0.79 -3.39
CA TYR A 73 -5.33 0.42 -3.62
C TYR A 73 -5.19 -0.03 -5.05
N VAL A 74 -4.19 0.51 -5.74
CA VAL A 74 -3.94 0.25 -7.14
C VAL A 74 -2.45 0.02 -7.32
N ARG A 75 -2.08 -1.14 -7.82
CA ARG A 75 -0.70 -1.50 -8.13
C ARG A 75 -0.55 -1.73 -9.61
N TYR A 76 0.53 -1.21 -10.22
CA TYR A 76 0.78 -1.45 -11.64
C TYR A 76 2.25 -1.53 -11.98
N GLY A 77 2.54 -2.20 -13.10
CA GLY A 77 3.90 -2.44 -13.52
C GLY A 77 4.00 -3.13 -14.86
N ASN A 78 5.17 -3.68 -15.13
CA ASN A 78 5.43 -4.49 -16.30
C ASN A 78 5.35 -5.98 -15.96
N VAL A 79 4.94 -6.77 -16.95
CA VAL A 79 5.04 -8.22 -16.96
C VAL A 79 6.07 -8.59 -18.03
N ASN A 80 7.04 -9.43 -17.70
CA ASN A 80 7.96 -9.99 -18.68
C ASN A 80 8.07 -11.51 -18.45
N GLY A 81 7.25 -12.28 -19.14
CA GLY A 81 7.04 -13.70 -18.85
C GLY A 81 6.46 -13.89 -17.44
N LEU A 82 7.12 -14.69 -16.60
CA LEU A 82 6.71 -14.93 -15.22
C LEU A 82 7.22 -13.88 -14.21
N LYS A 83 7.93 -12.84 -14.68
CA LYS A 83 8.51 -11.82 -13.81
C LYS A 83 7.63 -10.58 -13.79
N TYR A 84 7.13 -10.24 -12.60
CA TYR A 84 6.45 -8.98 -12.32
C TYR A 84 7.48 -7.93 -11.89
N LYS A 85 7.46 -6.78 -12.56
CA LYS A 85 8.22 -5.60 -12.15
C LYS A 85 7.24 -4.49 -11.80
N GLU A 86 6.96 -4.33 -10.51
CA GLU A 86 6.16 -3.23 -10.00
C GLU A 86 6.83 -1.89 -10.38
N ARG A 87 6.01 -0.93 -10.81
CA ARG A 87 6.46 0.43 -11.09
C ARG A 87 5.96 1.42 -10.06
N ALA A 88 4.71 1.28 -9.63
CA ALA A 88 4.12 2.15 -8.64
C ALA A 88 2.92 1.49 -7.97
N THR A 89 2.65 1.98 -6.76
CA THR A 89 1.46 1.71 -5.98
C THR A 89 0.80 3.03 -5.63
N GLN A 90 -0.49 3.14 -5.90
CA GLN A 90 -1.34 4.28 -5.58
C GLN A 90 -2.33 3.85 -4.50
N ILE A 91 -2.34 4.59 -3.41
CA ILE A 91 -3.29 4.43 -2.31
C ILE A 91 -4.06 5.73 -2.22
N GLN A 92 -5.38 5.65 -2.24
CA GLN A 92 -6.24 6.83 -2.20
C GLN A 92 -7.40 6.61 -1.24
N VAL A 93 -7.63 7.60 -0.38
CA VAL A 93 -8.77 7.65 0.54
C VAL A 93 -9.87 8.49 -0.09
N HIS A 94 -11.10 8.02 0.00
CA HIS A 94 -12.30 8.66 -0.54
C HIS A 94 -13.24 9.10 0.58
N ALA A 95 -14.13 10.06 0.27
CA ALA A 95 -15.09 10.57 1.25
C ALA A 95 -16.20 9.55 1.57
N THR A 96 -16.59 8.75 0.57
CA THR A 96 -17.64 7.72 0.68
C THR A 96 -17.21 6.41 0.03
N VAL A 97 -17.90 5.32 0.39
CA VAL A 97 -17.65 3.98 -0.21
C VAL A 97 -18.09 3.97 -1.67
N GLU A 98 -19.16 4.70 -1.99
CA GLU A 98 -19.68 4.89 -3.34
C GLU A 98 -18.65 5.58 -4.23
N ASP A 99 -17.94 6.59 -3.73
CA ASP A 99 -16.87 7.29 -4.47
C ASP A 99 -15.70 6.35 -4.76
N ALA A 100 -15.24 5.59 -3.77
CA ALA A 100 -14.18 4.59 -3.95
C ALA A 100 -14.55 3.56 -5.03
N ASN A 101 -15.80 3.09 -5.00
CA ASN A 101 -16.35 2.17 -5.99
C ASN A 101 -16.44 2.81 -7.39
N ALA A 102 -16.95 4.04 -7.49
CA ALA A 102 -17.08 4.76 -8.75
C ALA A 102 -15.70 5.03 -9.38
N PHE A 103 -14.72 5.39 -8.56
CA PHE A 103 -13.34 5.60 -8.98
C PHE A 103 -12.74 4.34 -9.63
N ILE A 104 -12.82 3.20 -8.94
CA ILE A 104 -12.31 1.92 -9.46
C ILE A 104 -13.10 1.48 -10.69
N LYS A 105 -14.43 1.60 -10.71
CA LYS A 105 -15.25 1.25 -11.88
C LYS A 105 -14.84 2.05 -13.12
N LYS A 106 -14.59 3.35 -12.96
CA LYS A 106 -14.09 4.21 -14.05
C LYS A 106 -12.72 3.75 -14.53
N LEU A 107 -11.80 3.45 -13.62
CA LEU A 107 -10.46 2.96 -13.97
C LEU A 107 -10.51 1.61 -14.69
N ILE A 108 -11.31 0.66 -14.21
CA ILE A 108 -11.52 -0.63 -14.88
C ILE A 108 -12.00 -0.40 -16.32
N ALA A 109 -13.03 0.41 -16.52
CA ALA A 109 -13.57 0.68 -17.84
C ALA A 109 -12.51 1.27 -18.79
N GLU A 110 -11.68 2.19 -18.29
CA GLU A 110 -10.56 2.75 -19.04
C GLU A 110 -9.51 1.67 -19.39
N LYS A 111 -9.15 0.79 -18.46
CA LYS A 111 -8.15 -0.27 -18.71
C LYS A 111 -8.68 -1.32 -19.69
N LEU A 112 -9.94 -1.73 -19.56
CA LEU A 112 -10.58 -2.64 -20.52
C LEU A 112 -10.62 -2.02 -21.93
N LYS A 113 -10.93 -0.72 -22.05
CA LYS A 113 -10.88 -0.01 -23.35
C LYS A 113 -9.47 0.03 -23.94
N ASN A 114 -8.44 0.06 -23.10
CA ASN A 114 -7.03 0.04 -23.50
C ASN A 114 -6.50 -1.38 -23.79
N GLY A 115 -7.37 -2.39 -23.87
CA GLY A 115 -7.00 -3.77 -24.20
C GLY A 115 -6.38 -4.54 -23.04
N PHE A 116 -6.58 -4.09 -21.80
CA PHE A 116 -6.29 -4.95 -20.65
C PHE A 116 -7.41 -5.97 -20.47
N GLU A 117 -7.04 -7.19 -20.07
CA GLU A 117 -7.96 -8.30 -19.84
C GLU A 117 -7.61 -8.99 -18.52
N GLY A 118 -8.58 -9.65 -17.90
CA GLY A 118 -8.36 -10.36 -16.63
C GLY A 118 -9.65 -10.63 -15.87
N TRP A 119 -9.57 -10.62 -14.54
CA TRP A 119 -10.69 -10.95 -13.66
C TRP A 119 -11.02 -9.81 -12.70
N ILE A 120 -12.29 -9.74 -12.32
CA ILE A 120 -12.84 -8.74 -11.40
C ILE A 120 -13.78 -9.48 -10.45
N ASN A 121 -13.54 -9.36 -9.15
CA ASN A 121 -14.39 -9.86 -8.07
C ASN A 121 -15.12 -8.69 -7.40
N ARG A 122 -16.42 -8.82 -7.15
CA ARG A 122 -17.30 -7.73 -6.69
C ARG A 122 -18.06 -8.13 -5.45
#